data_AF-A0A969F5C3-F1
#
_entry.id   AF-A0A969F5C3-F1
#
_cell.length_a   1.000
_cell.length_b   1.000
_cell.length_c   1.000
_cell.angle_alpha   90.00
_cell.angle_beta   90.00
_cell.angle_gamma   90.00
#
_symmetry.space_group_name_H-M   'P 1'
#
loop_
_entity.id
_entity.type
_entity.pdbx_description
1 polymer ?
#
loop_
_entity_poly.entity_id
_entity_poly.type
_entity_poly.pdbx_seq_one_letter_code
_entity_poly.pdbx_strand_id
1 'polypeptide(L)'
;MSLKQTAIWDSRWNALAEAIQVTLTYTPPSGEVDRQNTIISLLRALKDFGDKQYRFFRNGFNSAQPWLMASTVFTAEYAVRQTLDQIAFDLVAIERARNQRIHGLTSAAARAALIKADILAYQALKPAIAAKIIDNTSVLTYFQKAASVRVIPYANVALIGIPYTCIDADANVRDFWRFPMRWGIMFIGTGVNKVHLSAVVCAHL
;
A
#
# COMPACT_ATOMS: atom_id res chain seq x y z
N MET A 1 -16.80 -1.13 -23.14
CA MET A 1 -15.78 -2.18 -23.42
C MET A 1 -16.42 -3.31 -24.21
N SER A 2 -15.68 -3.99 -25.09
CA SER A 2 -16.20 -5.17 -25.80
C SER A 2 -16.30 -6.39 -24.85
N LEU A 3 -17.18 -7.35 -25.18
CA LEU A 3 -17.33 -8.58 -24.40
C LEU A 3 -16.01 -9.34 -24.22
N LYS A 4 -15.20 -9.42 -25.28
CA LYS A 4 -13.87 -10.05 -25.26
C LYS A 4 -12.92 -9.33 -24.30
N GLN A 5 -12.94 -8.00 -24.29
CA GLN A 5 -12.13 -7.22 -23.34
C GLN A 5 -12.59 -7.48 -21.90
N THR A 6 -13.91 -7.48 -21.63
CA THR A 6 -14.44 -7.74 -20.29
C THR A 6 -13.97 -9.09 -19.74
N ALA A 7 -13.99 -10.15 -20.54
CA ALA A 7 -13.53 -11.47 -20.12
C ALA A 7 -12.04 -11.49 -19.70
N ILE A 8 -11.18 -10.75 -20.42
CA ILE A 8 -9.74 -10.64 -20.08
C ILE A 8 -9.58 -9.94 -18.74
N TRP A 9 -10.30 -8.84 -18.51
CA TRP A 9 -10.21 -8.09 -17.27
C TRP A 9 -10.78 -8.87 -16.08
N ASP A 10 -11.85 -9.64 -16.29
CA ASP A 10 -12.42 -10.51 -15.26
C ASP A 10 -11.42 -11.58 -14.84
N SER A 11 -10.75 -12.22 -15.80
CA SER A 11 -9.69 -13.20 -15.51
C SER A 11 -8.54 -12.57 -14.71
N ARG A 12 -8.09 -11.37 -15.07
CA ARG A 12 -7.01 -10.67 -14.36
C ARG A 12 -7.40 -10.28 -12.94
N TRP A 13 -8.60 -9.74 -12.76
CA TRP A 13 -9.11 -9.41 -11.43
C TRP A 13 -9.23 -10.67 -10.56
N ASN A 14 -9.79 -11.76 -11.10
CA ASN A 14 -9.94 -13.01 -10.36
C ASN A 14 -8.60 -13.58 -9.90
N ALA A 15 -7.57 -13.58 -10.77
CA ALA A 15 -6.23 -14.03 -10.39
C ALA A 15 -5.62 -13.18 -9.26
N LEU A 16 -5.83 -11.86 -9.30
CA LEU A 16 -5.33 -10.96 -8.26
C LEU A 16 -6.09 -11.14 -6.94
N ALA A 17 -7.42 -11.28 -7.00
CA ALA A 17 -8.25 -11.55 -5.83
C ALA A 17 -7.92 -12.91 -5.19
N GLU A 18 -7.61 -13.92 -6.00
CA GLU A 18 -7.14 -15.23 -5.54
C GLU A 18 -5.77 -15.11 -4.83
N ALA A 19 -4.82 -14.38 -5.40
CA ALA A 19 -3.52 -14.14 -4.76
C ALA A 19 -3.69 -13.46 -3.38
N ILE A 20 -4.54 -12.44 -3.27
CA ILE A 20 -4.87 -11.80 -1.98
C ILE A 20 -5.48 -12.84 -1.02
N GLN A 21 -6.38 -13.69 -1.50
CA GLN A 21 -7.06 -14.69 -0.69
C GLN A 21 -6.10 -15.76 -0.16
N VAL A 22 -5.15 -16.22 -0.98
CA VAL A 22 -4.09 -17.16 -0.56
C VAL A 22 -3.23 -16.54 0.54
N THR A 23 -2.85 -15.28 0.39
CA THR A 23 -2.04 -14.58 1.40
C THR A 23 -2.81 -14.36 2.71
N LEU A 24 -4.14 -14.21 2.64
CA LEU A 24 -5.02 -14.12 3.82
C LEU A 24 -5.20 -15.44 4.56
N THR A 25 -5.22 -16.59 3.86
CA THR A 25 -5.44 -17.90 4.49
C THR A 25 -4.17 -18.47 5.11
N TYR A 26 -3.00 -18.12 4.55
CA TYR A 26 -1.73 -18.54 5.11
C TYR A 26 -1.40 -17.71 6.36
N THR A 27 -1.31 -18.35 7.53
CA THR A 27 -0.80 -17.73 8.76
C THR A 27 0.62 -18.22 9.00
N PRO A 28 1.64 -17.37 8.87
CA PRO A 28 3.01 -17.80 9.06
C PRO A 28 3.32 -17.88 10.56
N PRO A 29 4.26 -18.75 10.97
CA PRO A 29 4.79 -18.72 12.34
C PRO A 29 5.53 -17.39 12.54
N SER A 30 4.86 -16.41 13.14
CA SER A 30 5.42 -15.10 13.47
C SER A 30 5.20 -14.81 14.95
N GLY A 31 6.22 -14.28 15.63
CA GLY A 31 6.09 -13.81 17.02
C GLY A 31 5.37 -12.46 17.17
N GLU A 32 4.99 -11.79 16.07
CA GLU A 32 4.43 -10.44 16.06
C GLU A 32 2.92 -10.43 15.74
N VAL A 33 2.09 -10.92 16.67
CA VAL A 33 0.63 -11.09 16.48
C VAL A 33 -0.06 -9.79 16.05
N ASP A 34 0.27 -8.65 16.67
CA ASP A 34 -0.36 -7.35 16.35
C ASP A 34 -0.05 -6.87 14.93
N ARG A 35 1.17 -7.14 14.44
CA ARG A 35 1.57 -6.79 13.07
C ARG A 35 0.92 -7.71 12.06
N GLN A 36 0.76 -9.00 12.37
CA GLN A 36 -0.03 -9.89 11.54
C GLN A 36 -1.48 -9.44 11.44
N ASN A 37 -2.10 -9.04 12.55
CA ASN A 37 -3.45 -8.50 12.54
C ASN A 37 -3.55 -7.25 11.66
N THR A 38 -2.58 -6.34 11.75
CA THR A 38 -2.50 -5.15 10.89
C THR A 38 -2.40 -5.52 9.40
N ILE A 39 -1.56 -6.49 9.05
CA ILE A 39 -1.39 -6.99 7.68
C ILE A 39 -2.69 -7.63 7.17
N ILE A 40 -3.34 -8.46 7.99
CA ILE A 40 -4.61 -9.12 7.63
C ILE A 40 -5.70 -8.08 7.38
N SER A 41 -5.84 -7.09 8.27
CA SER A 41 -6.78 -5.99 8.09
C SER A 41 -6.49 -5.19 6.81
N LEU A 42 -5.21 -4.94 6.52
CA LEU A 42 -4.78 -4.23 5.31
C LEU A 42 -5.07 -5.02 4.02
N LEU A 43 -4.84 -6.34 4.01
CA LEU A 43 -5.17 -7.21 2.88
C LEU A 43 -6.67 -7.32 2.65
N ARG A 44 -7.48 -7.40 3.71
CA ARG A 44 -8.95 -7.37 3.60
C ARG A 44 -9.41 -6.04 3.00
N ALA A 45 -8.88 -4.92 3.50
CA ALA A 45 -9.19 -3.60 2.98
C ALA A 45 -8.77 -3.43 1.50
N LEU A 46 -7.61 -3.96 1.10
CA LEU A 46 -7.16 -3.98 -0.29
C LEU A 46 -8.10 -4.79 -1.18
N LYS A 47 -8.53 -5.98 -0.72
CA LYS A 47 -9.48 -6.82 -1.44
C LYS A 47 -10.81 -6.10 -1.66
N ASP A 48 -11.37 -5.53 -0.59
CA ASP A 48 -12.64 -4.82 -0.63
C ASP A 48 -12.58 -3.57 -1.50
N PHE A 49 -11.48 -2.81 -1.41
CA PHE A 49 -11.23 -1.66 -2.27
C PHE A 49 -11.12 -2.08 -3.73
N GLY A 50 -10.32 -3.11 -4.01
CA GLY A 50 -10.12 -3.63 -5.36
C GLY A 50 -11.41 -4.11 -6.00
N ASP A 51 -12.25 -4.84 -5.26
CA ASP A 51 -13.54 -5.32 -5.75
C ASP A 51 -14.47 -4.16 -6.11
N LYS A 52 -14.53 -3.14 -5.24
CA LYS A 52 -15.35 -1.93 -5.49
C LYS A 52 -14.84 -1.15 -6.70
N GLN A 53 -13.54 -0.86 -6.78
CA GLN A 53 -12.96 -0.09 -7.88
C GLN A 53 -13.06 -0.83 -9.21
N TYR A 54 -12.76 -2.13 -9.21
CA TYR A 54 -12.86 -2.96 -10.40
C TYR A 54 -14.31 -2.97 -10.92
N ARG A 55 -15.29 -3.26 -10.06
CA ARG A 55 -16.71 -3.24 -10.45
C ARG A 55 -17.17 -1.87 -10.91
N PHE A 56 -16.72 -0.79 -10.26
CA PHE A 56 -17.04 0.58 -10.64
C PHE A 56 -16.65 0.88 -12.09
N PHE A 57 -15.38 0.64 -12.46
CA PHE A 57 -14.92 0.90 -13.82
C PHE A 57 -15.47 -0.11 -14.83
N ARG A 58 -15.46 -1.41 -14.49
CA ARG A 58 -15.99 -2.47 -15.35
C ARG A 58 -17.43 -2.21 -15.76
N ASN A 59 -18.29 -1.90 -14.79
CA ASN A 59 -19.71 -1.70 -15.05
C ASN A 59 -19.96 -0.28 -15.61
N GLY A 60 -19.21 0.73 -15.17
CA GLY A 60 -19.40 2.11 -15.62
C GLY A 60 -19.04 2.36 -17.08
N PHE A 61 -18.11 1.58 -17.64
CA PHE A 61 -17.78 1.59 -19.07
C PHE A 61 -18.52 0.53 -19.89
N ASN A 62 -19.56 -0.09 -19.34
CA ASN A 62 -20.40 -1.06 -20.06
C ASN A 62 -21.15 -0.34 -21.20
N SER A 63 -21.10 -0.89 -22.41
CA SER A 63 -21.76 -0.30 -23.59
C SER A 63 -23.28 -0.31 -23.52
N ALA A 64 -23.89 -1.20 -22.72
CA ALA A 64 -25.33 -1.29 -22.61
C ALA A 64 -25.94 -0.12 -21.80
N GLN A 65 -25.27 0.31 -20.72
CA GLN A 65 -25.71 1.39 -19.83
C GLN A 65 -24.49 2.11 -19.23
N PRO A 66 -23.75 2.90 -20.02
CA PRO A 66 -22.58 3.60 -19.52
C PRO A 66 -22.97 4.78 -18.64
N TRP A 67 -22.36 4.89 -17.46
CA TRP A 67 -22.41 6.11 -16.63
C TRP A 67 -21.04 6.77 -16.49
N LEU A 68 -19.98 6.15 -17.03
CA LEU A 68 -18.66 6.75 -17.18
C LEU A 68 -18.39 7.06 -18.64
N MET A 69 -17.86 8.25 -18.90
CA MET A 69 -17.40 8.66 -20.22
C MET A 69 -15.91 8.34 -20.35
N ALA A 70 -15.54 7.55 -21.36
CA ALA A 70 -14.13 7.31 -21.67
C ALA A 70 -13.53 8.57 -22.31
N SER A 71 -12.36 8.96 -21.84
CA SER A 71 -11.56 10.00 -22.50
C SER A 71 -10.85 9.41 -23.71
N THR A 72 -10.59 10.24 -24.72
CA THR A 72 -9.73 9.88 -25.86
C THR A 72 -8.28 9.65 -25.44
N VAL A 73 -7.85 10.30 -24.35
CA VAL A 73 -6.51 10.16 -23.77
C VAL A 73 -6.48 9.03 -22.74
N PHE A 74 -7.51 8.95 -21.89
CA PHE A 74 -7.64 7.93 -20.84
C PHE A 74 -8.81 7.01 -21.16
N THR A 75 -8.49 5.95 -21.90
CA THR A 75 -9.49 4.95 -22.31
C THR A 75 -10.01 4.17 -21.11
N ALA A 76 -11.18 3.53 -21.27
CA ALA A 76 -11.72 2.61 -20.28
C ALA A 76 -10.72 1.50 -19.91
N GLU A 77 -10.01 0.99 -20.93
CA GLU A 77 -8.98 -0.02 -20.75
C GLU A 77 -7.82 0.48 -19.88
N TYR A 78 -7.38 1.71 -20.12
CA TYR A 78 -6.35 2.34 -19.30
C TYR A 78 -6.78 2.45 -17.83
N ALA A 79 -8.00 2.92 -17.56
CA ALA A 79 -8.50 3.09 -16.20
C ALA A 79 -8.58 1.75 -15.43
N VAL A 80 -9.13 0.71 -16.05
CA VAL A 80 -9.20 -0.63 -15.45
C VAL A 80 -7.79 -1.19 -15.21
N ARG A 81 -6.90 -1.05 -16.21
CA ARG A 81 -5.51 -1.50 -16.10
C ARG A 81 -4.78 -0.81 -14.96
N GLN A 82 -4.82 0.52 -14.89
CA GLN A 82 -4.15 1.28 -13.82
C GLN A 82 -4.66 0.88 -12.43
N THR A 83 -5.97 0.62 -12.32
CA THR A 83 -6.57 0.14 -11.07
C THR A 83 -5.98 -1.21 -10.64
N LEU A 84 -5.93 -2.18 -11.57
CA LEU A 84 -5.37 -3.50 -11.27
C LEU A 84 -3.85 -3.44 -11.01
N ASP A 85 -3.11 -2.65 -11.78
CA ASP A 85 -1.68 -2.44 -11.59
C ASP A 85 -1.41 -1.85 -10.20
N GLN A 86 -2.18 -0.85 -9.76
CA GLN A 86 -2.06 -0.27 -8.42
C GLN A 86 -2.33 -1.29 -7.32
N ILE A 87 -3.40 -2.09 -7.43
CA ILE A 87 -3.74 -3.15 -6.46
C ILE A 87 -2.62 -4.19 -6.40
N ALA A 88 -2.05 -4.57 -7.55
CA ALA A 88 -0.93 -5.51 -7.62
C ALA A 88 0.34 -4.94 -6.97
N PHE A 89 0.65 -3.67 -7.20
CA PHE A 89 1.78 -3.01 -6.54
C PHE A 89 1.63 -2.96 -5.02
N ASP A 90 0.43 -2.67 -4.53
CA ASP A 90 0.16 -2.63 -3.10
C ASP A 90 0.19 -4.03 -2.48
N LEU A 91 -0.35 -5.05 -3.16
CA LEU A 91 -0.23 -6.45 -2.75
C LEU A 91 1.24 -6.86 -2.58
N VAL A 92 2.10 -6.59 -3.57
CA VAL A 92 3.53 -6.91 -3.50
C VAL A 92 4.22 -6.22 -2.33
N ALA A 93 3.86 -4.97 -2.04
CA ALA A 93 4.43 -4.24 -0.92
C ALA A 93 3.99 -4.84 0.43
N ILE A 94 2.71 -5.24 0.55
CA ILE A 94 2.17 -5.88 1.75
C ILE A 94 2.77 -7.26 1.96
N GLU A 95 2.85 -8.08 0.91
CA GLU A 95 3.49 -9.40 0.97
C GLU A 95 4.95 -9.31 1.37
N ARG A 96 5.66 -8.30 0.87
CA ARG A 96 7.04 -8.05 1.27
C ARG A 96 7.14 -7.69 2.76
N ALA A 97 6.30 -6.78 3.24
CA ALA A 97 6.25 -6.39 4.64
C ALA A 97 5.94 -7.59 5.56
N ARG A 98 5.05 -8.47 5.11
CA ARG A 98 4.70 -9.71 5.78
C ARG A 98 5.86 -10.69 5.80
N ASN A 99 6.44 -11.01 4.64
CA ASN A 99 7.46 -12.05 4.50
C ASN A 99 8.74 -11.71 5.25
N GLN A 100 9.09 -10.41 5.35
CA GLN A 100 10.25 -9.94 6.10
C GLN A 100 10.09 -10.04 7.63
N ARG A 101 8.91 -10.41 8.13
CA ARG A 101 8.63 -10.62 9.55
C ARG A 101 8.52 -12.10 9.93
N ILE A 102 8.57 -13.02 8.96
CA ILE A 102 8.42 -14.46 9.21
C ILE A 102 9.70 -15.01 9.85
N HIS A 103 9.55 -15.86 10.88
CA HIS A 103 10.68 -16.59 11.46
C HIS A 103 11.26 -17.59 10.45
N GLY A 104 12.59 -17.66 10.36
CA GLY A 104 13.29 -18.56 9.42
C GLY A 104 13.50 -17.99 8.00
N LEU A 105 12.72 -16.99 7.57
CA LEU A 105 12.91 -16.33 6.27
C LEU A 105 13.73 -15.03 6.34
N THR A 106 13.89 -14.46 7.53
CA THR A 106 14.59 -13.17 7.73
C THR A 106 15.48 -13.23 8.97
N SER A 107 16.63 -12.56 8.90
CA SER A 107 17.59 -12.49 10.01
C SER A 107 16.98 -11.79 11.23
N ALA A 108 17.47 -12.14 12.43
CA ALA A 108 17.00 -11.52 13.66
C ALA A 108 17.29 -10.01 13.69
N ALA A 109 18.45 -9.57 13.17
CA ALA A 109 18.81 -8.16 13.05
C ALA A 109 17.84 -7.39 12.15
N ALA A 110 17.48 -7.93 10.99
CA ALA A 110 16.53 -7.30 10.08
C ALA A 110 15.13 -7.15 10.72
N ARG A 111 14.65 -8.18 11.44
CA ARG A 111 13.39 -8.07 12.19
C ARG A 111 13.46 -7.01 13.30
N ALA A 112 14.54 -7.00 14.07
CA ALA A 112 14.75 -6.00 15.12
C ALA A 112 14.77 -4.57 14.56
N ALA A 113 15.41 -4.38 13.40
CA ALA A 113 15.41 -3.11 12.70
C ALA A 113 14.01 -2.69 12.23
N LEU A 114 13.18 -3.62 11.72
CA LEU A 114 11.79 -3.32 11.36
C LEU A 114 10.94 -2.94 12.57
N ILE A 115 11.07 -3.64 13.70
CA ILE A 115 10.37 -3.30 14.94
C ILE A 115 10.74 -1.88 15.39
N LYS A 116 12.05 -1.57 15.40
CA LYS A 116 12.55 -0.24 15.74
C LYS A 116 12.01 0.82 14.77
N ALA A 117 11.96 0.51 13.47
CA ALA A 117 11.47 1.42 12.44
C ALA A 117 9.97 1.69 12.58
N ASP A 118 9.17 0.67 12.89
CA ASP A 118 7.74 0.81 13.18
C ASP A 118 7.51 1.75 14.36
N ILE A 119 8.29 1.60 15.45
CA ILE A 119 8.19 2.46 16.63
C ILE A 119 8.51 3.91 16.28
N LEU A 120 9.65 4.17 15.63
CA LEU A 120 10.05 5.52 15.27
C LEU A 120 9.08 6.18 14.29
N ALA A 121 8.60 5.43 13.30
CA ALA A 121 7.65 5.94 12.33
C ALA A 121 6.30 6.26 12.98
N TYR A 122 5.80 5.41 13.87
CA TYR A 122 4.58 5.71 14.61
C TYR A 122 4.75 6.94 15.53
N GLN A 123 5.90 7.07 16.20
CA GLN A 123 6.22 8.26 16.99
C GLN A 123 6.22 9.53 16.15
N ALA A 124 6.74 9.47 14.91
CA ALA A 124 6.72 10.60 13.98
C ALA A 124 5.29 10.99 13.54
N LEU A 125 4.34 10.05 13.51
CA LEU A 125 2.93 10.33 13.20
C LEU A 125 2.13 10.88 14.39
N LYS A 126 2.57 10.63 15.64
CA LYS A 126 1.82 11.04 16.85
C LYS A 126 1.41 12.51 16.87
N PRO A 127 2.25 13.51 16.51
CA PRO A 127 1.85 14.91 16.50
C PRO A 127 0.69 15.19 15.53
N ALA A 128 0.71 14.60 14.34
CA ALA A 128 -0.34 14.76 13.34
C ALA A 128 -1.66 14.10 13.79
N ILE A 129 -1.59 12.95 14.45
CA ILE A 129 -2.75 12.28 15.06
C ILE A 129 -3.32 13.14 16.20
N ALA A 130 -2.46 13.67 17.07
CA ALA A 130 -2.89 14.51 18.20
C ALA A 130 -3.55 15.82 17.72
N ALA A 131 -3.03 16.40 16.64
CA ALA A 131 -3.61 17.56 15.97
C ALA A 131 -4.86 17.23 15.12
N LYS A 132 -5.28 15.95 15.05
CA LYS A 132 -6.40 15.45 14.24
C LYS A 132 -6.27 15.79 12.74
N ILE A 133 -5.05 15.93 12.25
CA ILE A 133 -4.76 16.12 10.83
C ILE A 133 -4.99 14.80 10.08
N ILE A 134 -4.61 13.69 10.73
CA ILE A 134 -4.82 12.33 10.22
C ILE A 134 -5.60 11.51 11.24
N ASP A 135 -6.37 10.53 10.76
CA ASP A 135 -7.04 9.55 11.62
C ASP A 135 -6.02 8.70 12.38
N ASN A 136 -6.48 7.96 13.39
CA ASN A 136 -5.63 7.02 14.13
C ASN A 136 -5.06 5.95 13.17
N THR A 137 -3.82 6.17 12.74
CA THR A 137 -3.16 5.45 11.64
C THR A 137 -2.07 4.56 12.21
N SER A 138 -2.11 3.26 11.88
CA SER A 138 -1.04 2.33 12.22
C SER A 138 0.11 2.42 11.20
N VAL A 139 1.28 1.91 11.56
CA VAL A 139 2.44 1.91 10.68
C VAL A 139 2.91 0.48 10.43
N LEU A 140 3.26 0.22 9.19
CA LEU A 140 3.90 -1.02 8.78
C LEU A 140 5.13 -0.68 7.91
N THR A 141 6.32 -0.95 8.43
CA THR A 141 7.58 -0.75 7.70
C THR A 141 8.03 -2.01 6.96
N TYR A 142 8.83 -1.89 5.91
CA TYR A 142 9.42 -3.02 5.20
C TYR A 142 10.72 -2.61 4.50
N PHE A 143 11.66 -3.52 4.28
CA PHE A 143 12.86 -3.23 3.51
C PHE A 143 12.58 -3.11 2.02
N GLN A 144 13.17 -2.08 1.41
CA GLN A 144 13.08 -1.73 0.00
C GLN A 144 14.44 -1.21 -0.48
N LYS A 145 14.64 -1.17 -1.80
CA LYS A 145 15.86 -0.61 -2.42
C LYS A 145 16.13 0.85 -1.98
N ALA A 146 15.07 1.64 -1.78
CA ALA A 146 15.14 3.03 -1.36
C ALA A 146 13.99 3.36 -0.42
N ALA A 147 14.15 4.45 0.35
CA ALA A 147 13.11 4.95 1.23
C ALA A 147 11.87 5.34 0.42
N SER A 148 10.69 4.87 0.82
CA SER A 148 9.43 5.19 0.16
C SER A 148 8.28 5.19 1.17
N VAL A 149 7.31 6.11 1.03
CA VAL A 149 6.06 6.07 1.80
C VAL A 149 4.92 5.86 0.83
N ARG A 150 4.00 4.99 1.24
CA ARG A 150 2.72 4.76 0.59
C ARG A 150 1.62 5.09 1.59
N VAL A 151 0.87 6.13 1.27
CA VAL A 151 -0.37 6.43 1.98
C VAL A 151 -1.45 5.55 1.36
N ILE A 152 -2.05 4.70 2.17
CA ILE A 152 -3.06 3.76 1.70
C ILE A 152 -4.45 4.42 1.78
N PRO A 153 -5.12 4.71 0.65
CA PRO A 153 -6.37 5.47 0.67
C PRO A 153 -7.56 4.66 1.22
N TYR A 154 -7.43 3.34 1.32
CA TYR A 154 -8.48 2.41 1.72
C TYR A 154 -8.31 1.81 3.13
N ALA A 155 -7.27 2.21 3.86
CA ALA A 155 -7.02 1.73 5.22
C ALA A 155 -6.23 2.78 6.02
N ASN A 156 -6.47 2.85 7.34
CA ASN A 156 -5.70 3.71 8.24
C ASN A 156 -4.33 3.08 8.57
N VAL A 157 -3.53 2.83 7.54
CA VAL A 157 -2.19 2.24 7.64
C VAL A 157 -1.23 3.01 6.75
N ALA A 158 -0.12 3.48 7.31
CA ALA A 158 1.02 4.00 6.55
C ALA A 158 1.99 2.86 6.27
N LEU A 159 2.21 2.55 4.99
CA LEU A 159 3.15 1.53 4.56
C LEU A 159 4.47 2.19 4.15
N ILE A 160 5.57 1.84 4.82
CA ILE A 160 6.83 2.57 4.67
C ILE A 160 8.00 1.65 4.31
N GLY A 161 8.56 1.86 3.12
CA GLY A 161 9.79 1.22 2.67
C GLY A 161 11.02 1.89 3.30
N ILE A 162 11.89 1.12 3.94
CA ILE A 162 13.18 1.54 4.48
C ILE A 162 14.33 0.90 3.67
N PRO A 163 15.46 1.58 3.44
CA PRO A 163 16.60 0.98 2.74
C PRO A 163 17.15 -0.26 3.46
N TYR A 164 17.63 -1.24 2.70
CA TYR A 164 18.31 -2.43 3.27
C TYR A 164 19.56 -2.08 4.11
N THR A 165 20.17 -0.91 3.90
CA THR A 165 21.30 -0.42 4.73
C THR A 165 20.91 -0.20 6.19
N CYS A 166 19.60 -0.09 6.49
CA CYS A 166 19.06 0.06 7.84
C CYS A 166 18.99 -1.26 8.64
N ILE A 167 19.35 -2.41 8.05
CA ILE A 167 19.36 -3.70 8.77
C ILE A 167 20.35 -3.64 9.95
N ASP A 168 21.52 -3.04 9.73
CA ASP A 168 22.50 -2.78 10.78
C ASP A 168 22.25 -1.37 11.36
N ALA A 169 21.23 -1.28 12.20
CA ALA A 169 20.79 -0.01 12.76
C ALA A 169 21.83 0.63 13.71
N ASP A 170 22.78 -0.17 14.22
CA ASP A 170 23.80 0.28 15.16
C ASP A 170 25.08 0.74 14.44
N ALA A 171 25.42 0.15 13.29
CA ALA A 171 26.49 0.67 12.43
C ALA A 171 26.02 1.86 11.56
N ASN A 172 24.77 1.85 11.10
CA ASN A 172 24.22 2.83 10.15
C ASN A 172 23.14 3.72 10.77
N VAL A 173 23.43 4.20 11.98
CA VAL A 173 22.58 5.12 12.75
C VAL A 173 22.14 6.32 11.91
N ARG A 174 23.02 6.86 11.07
CA ARG A 174 22.75 8.01 10.19
C ARG A 174 21.59 7.77 9.20
N ASP A 175 21.51 6.58 8.62
CA ASP A 175 20.43 6.25 7.68
C ASP A 175 19.10 6.09 8.40
N PHE A 176 19.16 5.56 9.63
CA PHE A 176 18.00 5.36 10.49
C PHE A 176 17.39 6.67 11.02
N TRP A 177 18.21 7.68 11.35
CA TRP A 177 17.73 9.00 11.82
C TRP A 177 17.29 9.94 10.71
N ARG A 178 17.92 9.84 9.53
CA ARG A 178 17.50 10.62 8.35
C ARG A 178 16.08 10.30 7.93
N PHE A 179 15.63 9.09 8.25
CA PHE A 179 14.28 8.63 8.01
C PHE A 179 13.25 9.54 8.73
N PRO A 180 13.05 9.50 10.07
CA PRO A 180 12.01 10.30 10.74
C PRO A 180 12.14 11.81 10.50
N MET A 181 13.35 12.35 10.35
CA MET A 181 13.58 13.79 10.12
C MET A 181 13.09 14.26 8.73
N ARG A 182 13.27 13.44 7.67
CA ARG A 182 12.66 13.75 6.36
C ARG A 182 11.15 13.57 6.37
N TRP A 183 10.61 12.64 7.16
CA TRP A 183 9.18 12.34 7.18
C TRP A 183 8.35 13.35 7.95
N GLY A 184 8.83 13.86 9.09
CA GLY A 184 8.13 14.93 9.83
C GLY A 184 7.83 16.15 8.95
N ILE A 185 8.75 16.49 8.05
CA ILE A 185 8.59 17.59 7.10
C ILE A 185 7.58 17.23 5.98
N MET A 186 7.58 15.98 5.51
CA MET A 186 6.71 15.55 4.40
C MET A 186 5.23 15.47 4.80
N PHE A 187 4.91 15.03 6.02
CA PHE A 187 3.53 14.98 6.52
C PHE A 187 2.98 16.36 6.90
N ILE A 188 3.83 17.31 7.31
CA ILE A 188 3.43 18.69 7.60
C ILE A 188 3.25 19.49 6.30
N GLY A 189 4.09 19.26 5.28
CA GLY A 189 4.05 20.02 4.03
C GLY A 189 2.98 19.60 3.03
N THR A 190 2.40 18.39 3.14
CA THR A 190 1.46 17.85 2.15
C THR A 190 -0.02 18.01 2.48
N GLY A 191 -0.37 18.63 3.62
CA GLY A 191 -1.75 19.02 3.93
C GLY A 191 -2.78 17.98 3.48
N VAL A 192 -2.71 16.76 4.02
CA VAL A 192 -3.55 15.63 3.59
C VAL A 192 -4.98 15.87 4.04
N ASN A 193 -5.68 16.74 3.31
CA ASN A 193 -7.13 16.76 3.29
C ASN A 193 -7.58 15.46 2.63
N LYS A 194 -8.43 14.72 3.35
CA LYS A 194 -9.30 13.70 2.77
C LYS A 194 -9.92 14.28 1.50
N VAL A 195 -9.97 13.47 0.43
CA VAL A 195 -10.48 13.77 -0.92
C VAL A 195 -9.44 14.36 -1.90
N HIS A 196 -8.52 13.53 -2.39
CA HIS A 196 -8.27 13.29 -3.82
C HIS A 196 -6.91 12.60 -4.00
N LEU A 197 -6.92 11.32 -4.35
CA LEU A 197 -5.80 10.68 -5.08
C LEU A 197 -6.33 9.44 -5.80
N SER A 198 -7.12 9.73 -6.82
CA SER A 198 -7.14 8.91 -8.03
C SER A 198 -7.17 9.89 -9.21
N ALA A 199 -6.15 9.76 -10.05
CA ALA A 199 -5.97 10.44 -11.34
C ALA A 199 -5.75 11.96 -11.32
N VAL A 200 -4.48 12.41 -11.35
CA VAL A 200 -4.06 13.51 -12.21
C VAL A 200 -2.67 13.21 -12.79
N VAL A 201 -2.67 13.15 -14.12
CA VAL A 201 -1.53 13.21 -15.04
C VAL A 201 -0.84 14.56 -14.96
N CYS A 202 0.49 14.56 -14.92
CA CYS A 202 1.38 15.64 -15.40
C CYS A 202 2.77 15.00 -15.55
N ALA A 203 3.40 14.81 -16.71
CA ALA A 203 3.41 15.57 -17.96
C ALA A 203 3.61 17.08 -17.75
N HIS A 204 4.87 17.49 -18.00
CA HIS A 204 5.41 18.83 -18.24
C HIS A 204 5.67 19.71 -17.00
N LEU A 205 6.89 19.63 -16.47
CA LEU A 205 8.02 20.53 -16.81
C LEU A 205 9.33 19.78 -16.59
#